data_AF-A0AAU6PTF2-F1
#
_entry.id   AF-A0AAU6PTF2-F1
#
_cell.length_a   1.000
_cell.length_b   1.000
_cell.length_c   1.000
_cell.angle_alpha   90.00
_cell.angle_beta   90.00
_cell.angle_gamma   90.00
#
_symmetry.space_group_name_H-M   'P 1'
#
loop_
_entity.id
_entity.type
_entity.pdbx_description
1 polymer ?
#
loop_
_entity_poly.entity_id
_entity_poly.type
_entity_poly.pdbx_seq_one_letter_code
_entity_poly.pdbx_strand_id
1 'polypeptide(L)' 'MSGIYYTTAQIKEIFCWESNTTIYRKMESGFLPEPDLKGRPNKWLKSKIDDIISKQSVSADSEENEA' A
#
# COMPACT_ATOMS: atom_id res chain seq x y z
N MET A 1 -13.56 -17.74 -1.79
CA MET A 1 -12.32 -17.09 -2.26
C MET A 1 -11.44 -16.80 -1.05
N SER A 2 -10.38 -17.59 -0.84
CA SER A 2 -9.34 -17.27 0.14
C SER A 2 -8.41 -16.23 -0.48
N GLY A 3 -8.67 -14.95 -0.21
CA GLY A 3 -7.74 -13.88 -0.60
C GLY A 3 -6.40 -14.05 0.11
N ILE A 4 -5.30 -13.72 -0.57
CA ILE A 4 -4.00 -13.55 0.08
C ILE A 4 -3.98 -12.13 0.64
N TYR A 5 -3.59 -11.97 1.90
CA TYR A 5 -3.63 -10.69 2.60
C TYR A 5 -2.25 -10.30 3.10
N TYR A 6 -1.93 -9.01 3.00
CA TYR A 6 -0.85 -8.40 3.74
C TYR A 6 -1.32 -7.92 5.11
N THR A 7 -0.41 -8.04 6.08
CA THR A 7 -0.57 -7.47 7.41
C THR A 7 -0.05 -6.05 7.49
N THR A 8 -0.42 -5.31 8.53
CA THR A 8 0.15 -3.97 8.81
C THR A 8 1.68 -4.00 8.87
N ALA A 9 2.27 -5.07 9.43
CA ALA A 9 3.72 -5.22 9.51
C ALA A 9 4.36 -5.34 8.12
N GLN A 10 3.81 -6.20 7.25
CA GLN A 10 4.31 -6.37 5.89
C GLN A 10 4.16 -5.08 5.06
N ILE A 11 3.04 -4.37 5.20
CA ILE A 11 2.84 -3.07 4.52
C ILE A 11 3.89 -2.06 4.96
N LYS A 12 4.19 -2.01 6.27
CA LYS A 12 5.25 -1.16 6.79
C LYS A 12 6.62 -1.51 6.21
N GLU A 13 6.93 -2.80 6.11
CA GLU A 13 8.19 -3.26 5.50
C GLU A 13 8.27 -2.87 4.02
N ILE A 14 7.20 -3.08 3.25
CA ILE A 14 7.13 -2.76 1.82
C ILE A 14 7.38 -1.27 1.55
N PHE A 15 6.75 -0.40 2.34
CA PHE A 15 6.84 1.06 2.15
C PHE A 15 7.88 1.71 3.06
N CYS A 16 8.70 0.93 3.76
CA CYS A 16 9.68 1.41 4.74
C CYS A 16 9.10 2.39 5.78
N TRP A 17 7.90 2.11 6.31
CA TRP A 17 7.25 2.93 7.32
C TRP A 17 7.56 2.46 8.74
N GLU A 18 8.00 3.37 9.60
CA GLU A 18 8.41 3.02 10.96
C GLU A 18 7.24 2.97 11.96
N SER A 19 6.16 3.71 11.70
CA SER A 19 5.07 3.90 12.67
C SER A 19 3.70 3.42 12.17
N ASN A 20 2.91 2.87 13.08
CA ASN A 20 1.51 2.53 12.83
C ASN A 20 0.66 3.80 12.57
N THR A 21 1.05 4.95 13.13
CA THR A 21 0.39 6.24 12.85
C THR A 21 0.51 6.62 11.37
N THR A 22 1.61 6.25 10.71
CA THR A 22 1.81 6.49 9.28
C THR A 22 0.78 5.74 8.44
N ILE A 23 0.44 4.50 8.81
CA ILE A 23 -0.63 3.72 8.13
C ILE A 23 -1.94 4.50 8.17
N TYR A 24 -2.34 4.96 9.34
CA TYR A 24 -3.60 5.70 9.52
C TYR A 24 -3.62 6.99 8.70
N ARG A 25 -2.53 7.78 8.73
CA ARG A 25 -2.41 9.01 7.92
C ARG A 25 -2.48 8.72 6.42
N LYS A 26 -1.87 7.62 5.95
CA LYS A 26 -1.91 7.22 4.54
C LYS A 26 -3.29 6.71 4.12
N MET A 27 -4.06 6.14 5.05
CA MET A 27 -5.47 5.83 4.81
C MET A 27 -6.32 7.10 4.70
N GLU A 28 -6.18 8.05 5.64
CA GLU A 28 -6.89 9.33 5.59
C GLU A 28 -6.55 10.14 4.34
N SER A 29 -5.31 10.07 3.86
CA SER A 29 -4.90 10.73 2.62
C SER A 29 -5.40 10.03 1.35
N GLY A 30 -6.09 8.89 1.46
CA GLY A 30 -6.56 8.09 0.33
C GLY A 30 -5.46 7.31 -0.42
N PHE A 31 -4.23 7.28 0.10
CA PHE A 31 -3.12 6.54 -0.50
C PHE A 31 -3.25 5.04 -0.25
N LEU A 32 -3.60 4.66 0.98
CA LEU A 32 -3.83 3.27 1.37
C LEU A 32 -5.33 3.01 1.50
N PRO A 33 -5.88 1.93 0.92
CA PRO A 33 -7.28 1.60 1.06
C PRO A 33 -7.63 1.14 2.50
N GLU A 34 -8.92 1.12 2.80
CA GLU A 34 -9.40 0.48 4.03
C GLU A 34 -9.10 -1.03 4.05
N PRO A 35 -8.91 -1.62 5.25
CA PRO A 35 -8.77 -3.06 5.42
C PRO A 35 -9.97 -3.82 4.83
N ASP A 36 -9.71 -4.87 4.06
CA ASP A 36 -10.75 -5.61 3.34
C ASP A 36 -11.67 -6.44 4.24
N LEU A 37 -11.23 -6.74 5.46
CA LEU A 37 -11.97 -7.58 6.39
C LEU A 37 -12.57 -6.73 7.52
N LYS A 38 -13.91 -6.62 7.53
CA LYS A 38 -14.65 -6.01 8.64
C LYS A 38 -14.30 -6.69 9.96
N GLY A 39 -13.86 -5.90 10.95
CA GLY A 39 -13.41 -6.41 12.25
C GLY A 39 -11.95 -6.91 12.29
N ARG A 40 -11.21 -6.85 11.19
CA ARG A 40 -9.77 -7.15 11.13
C ARG A 40 -9.02 -5.98 10.49
N PRO A 41 -8.72 -4.92 11.26
CA PRO A 41 -8.14 -3.68 10.75
C PRO A 41 -6.68 -3.83 10.29
N ASN A 42 -6.14 -5.04 10.31
CA ASN A 42 -4.76 -5.35 10.00
C ASN A 42 -4.60 -6.24 8.76
N LYS A 43 -5.64 -6.39 7.92
CA LYS A 43 -5.59 -7.22 6.71
C LYS A 43 -6.03 -6.46 5.47
N TRP A 44 -5.12 -6.36 4.50
CA TRP A 44 -5.38 -5.77 3.18
C TRP A 44 -5.15 -6.82 2.10
N LEU A 45 -6.00 -6.83 1.09
CA LEU A 45 -5.90 -7.75 -0.03
C LEU A 45 -4.60 -7.48 -0.79
N LYS A 46 -3.80 -8.53 -1.00
CA LYS A 46 -2.49 -8.45 -1.64
C LYS A 46 -2.55 -7.71 -2.98
N SER A 47 -3.54 -8.03 -3.82
CA SER A 47 -3.69 -7.41 -5.14
C SER A 47 -3.84 -5.88 -5.08
N LYS A 48 -4.57 -5.35 -4.10
CA LYS A 48 -4.74 -3.89 -3.95
C LYS A 48 -3.45 -3.18 -3.59
N ILE A 49 -2.62 -3.81 -2.76
CA ILE A 49 -1.33 -3.26 -2.36
C ILE A 49 -0.34 -3.37 -3.52
N ASP A 50 -0.31 -4.50 -4.21
CA ASP A 50 0.53 -4.71 -5.40
C ASP A 50 0.23 -3.66 -6.49
N ASP A 51 -1.05 -3.34 -6.72
CA ASP A 51 -1.46 -2.27 -7.66
C ASP A 51 -0.89 -0.90 -7.28
N ILE A 52 -0.81 -0.59 -5.98
CA ILE A 52 -0.23 0.68 -5.47
C ILE A 52 1.29 0.71 -5.69
N ILE A 53 1.97 -0.42 -5.45
CA ILE A 53 3.41 -0.55 -5.68
C ILE A 53 3.71 -0.39 -7.17
N SER A 54 2.97 -1.11 -8.02
CA SER A 54 3.14 -1.07 -9.47
C SER A 54 2.93 0.33 -10.02
N LYS A 55 1.90 1.05 -9.56
CA LYS A 55 1.67 2.45 -9.94
C LYS A 55 2.83 3.37 -9.54
N GLN A 56 3.46 3.14 -8.39
CA GLN A 56 4.61 3.94 -7.96
C GLN A 56 5.88 3.66 -8.79
N SER A 57 6.11 2.41 -9.19
CA SER A 57 7.26 2.08 -10.05
C SER A 57 7.15 2.71 -11.45
N VAL A 58 5.94 2.85 -12.00
CA VAL A 58 5.73 3.41 -13.34
C VAL A 58 5.93 4.94 -13.36
N SER A 59 5.80 5.62 -12.21
CA SER A 59 6.00 7.08 -12.11
C SER A 59 7.47 7.51 -12.12
N ALA A 60 8.42 6.58 -11.98
CA ALA A 60 9.84 6.90 -11.85
C ALA A 60 10.62 6.85 -13.18
N ASP A 61 10.01 6.37 -14.27
CA ASP A 61 10.66 6.14 -15.58
C ASP A 61 10.15 7.10 -16.68
N SER A 62 9.84 8.37 -16.37
CA SER A 62 9.36 9.32 -17.41
C SER A 62 9.98 10.73 -17.37
N GLU A 63 11.10 10.94 -16.69
CA GLU A 63 11.90 12.18 -16.80
C GLU A 63 13.34 11.89 -17.24
N GLU A 64 13.52 11.25 -18.40
CA GLU A 64 14.75 11.42 -19.18
C GLU A 64 14.39 11.65 -20.66
N ASN A 65 15.04 12.67 -21.24
CA ASN A 65 15.02 13.14 -22.64
C ASN A 65 13.85 14.04 -23.10
N GLU A 66 14.06 15.35 -22.97
CA GLU A 66 14.00 16.21 -24.16
C GLU A 66 15.34 16.93 -24.34
N ALA A 67 15.71 17.08 -25.61
CA ALA A 67 17.04 17.30 -26.16
C ALA A 67 17.51 18.76 -26.21
#